data_AF-A0A4P5WE50-F1
#
_entry.id   AF-A0A4P5WE50-F1
#
_cell.length_a   1.000
_cell.length_b   1.000
_cell.length_c   1.000
_cell.angle_alpha   90.00
_cell.angle_beta   90.00
_cell.angle_gamma   90.00
#
_symmetry.space_group_name_H-M   'P 1'
#
loop_
_entity.id
_entity.type
_entity.pdbx_description
1 polymer ?
#
loop_
_entity_poly.entity_id
_entity_poly.type
_entity_poly.pdbx_seq_one_letter_code
_entity_poly.pdbx_strand_id
1 'polypeptide(L)'
;MSVGRGWLGFSIVLLVVNGGAAWLLSLLTKDPLVARAVWTSAAAAAGVQLIGFGCAKLMMGRDMGLFAAWGAAMGIRFLSLVVYALLVFKVLGLVPAPALVSFAGLLLLTSIVEPLFLNA
;
A
#
# COMPACT_ATOMS: atom_id res chain seq x y z
N MET A 1 0.41 20.40 16.34
CA MET A 1 0.65 18.95 16.64
C MET A 1 1.71 18.46 15.66
N SER A 2 2.74 17.74 16.12
CA SER A 2 3.95 17.49 15.30
C SER A 2 3.69 16.54 14.14
N VAL A 3 4.07 16.95 12.93
CA VAL A 3 4.07 16.19 11.66
C VAL A 3 4.48 14.71 11.83
N GLY A 4 5.39 14.41 12.78
CA GLY A 4 5.85 13.05 13.07
C GLY A 4 4.79 12.06 13.59
N ARG A 5 3.69 12.51 14.22
CA ARG A 5 2.67 11.58 14.76
C ARG A 5 1.85 10.90 13.65
N GLY A 6 1.46 11.64 12.60
CA GLY A 6 0.73 11.08 11.46
C GLY A 6 1.56 10.04 10.70
N TRP A 7 2.84 10.31 10.48
CA TRP A 7 3.77 9.37 9.84
C TRP A 7 3.98 8.09 10.63
N LEU A 8 4.19 8.21 11.94
CA LEU A 8 4.43 7.06 12.81
C LEU A 8 3.19 6.18 12.92
N GLY A 9 2.01 6.79 13.14
CA GLY A 9 0.74 6.08 13.20
C GLY A 9 0.42 5.36 11.90
N PHE A 10 0.59 6.03 10.77
CA PHE A 10 0.34 5.43 9.46
C PHE A 10 1.28 4.26 9.16
N SER A 11 2.58 4.41 9.46
CA SER A 11 3.57 3.36 9.23
C SER A 11 3.29 2.11 10.08
N ILE A 12 2.86 2.29 11.34
CA ILE A 12 2.48 1.17 12.20
C ILE A 12 1.26 0.44 11.62
N VAL A 13 0.21 1.17 11.26
CA VAL A 13 -0.99 0.56 10.67
C VAL A 13 -0.66 -0.14 9.36
N LEU A 14 0.19 0.46 8.52
CA LEU A 14 0.63 -0.14 7.27
C LEU A 14 1.34 -1.48 7.49
N LEU A 15 2.26 -1.55 8.47
CA LEU A 15 2.96 -2.79 8.81
C LEU A 15 2.03 -3.85 9.37
N VAL A 16 1.11 -3.48 10.27
CA VAL A 16 0.14 -4.40 10.87
C VAL A 16 -0.83 -4.94 9.82
N VAL A 17 -1.38 -4.07 8.97
CA VAL A 17 -2.35 -4.45 7.94
C VAL A 17 -1.70 -5.30 6.86
N ASN A 18 -0.58 -4.84 6.28
CA ASN A 18 0.07 -5.57 5.19
C ASN A 18 0.73 -6.86 5.69
N GLY A 19 1.44 -6.79 6.83
CA GLY A 19 2.10 -7.94 7.43
C GLY A 19 1.08 -8.97 7.94
N GLY A 20 0.02 -8.52 8.62
CA GLY A 20 -1.04 -9.38 9.13
C GLY A 20 -1.81 -10.09 8.01
N ALA A 21 -2.18 -9.36 6.96
CA ALA A 21 -2.84 -9.95 5.79
C ALA A 21 -1.92 -10.93 5.03
N ALA A 22 -0.65 -10.58 4.83
CA ALA A 22 0.32 -11.45 4.17
C ALA A 22 0.57 -12.74 4.97
N TRP A 23 0.69 -12.61 6.29
CA TRP A 23 0.83 -13.73 7.20
C TRP A 23 -0.39 -14.65 7.16
N LEU A 24 -1.60 -14.09 7.25
CA LEU A 24 -2.85 -14.87 7.19
C LEU A 24 -2.97 -15.63 5.86
N LEU A 25 -2.70 -14.98 4.73
CA LEU A 25 -2.73 -15.61 3.41
C LEU A 25 -1.68 -16.72 3.26
N SER A 26 -0.52 -16.56 3.89
CA SER A 26 0.53 -17.59 3.91
C SER A 26 0.09 -18.84 4.69
N LEU A 27 -0.64 -18.67 5.81
CA LEU A 27 -1.16 -19.78 6.60
C LEU A 27 -2.23 -20.59 5.84
N LEU A 28 -3.07 -19.91 5.07
CA LEU A 28 -4.17 -20.53 4.33
C LEU A 28 -3.68 -21.35 3.12
N THR A 29 -2.64 -20.89 2.44
CA THR A 29 -2.19 -21.48 1.17
C THR A 29 -1.16 -22.59 1.35
N LYS A 30 -0.29 -22.51 2.38
CA LYS A 30 0.80 -23.46 2.66
C LYS A 30 1.75 -23.73 1.48
N ASP A 31 1.67 -22.95 0.41
CA ASP A 31 2.52 -23.03 -0.78
C ASP A 31 3.61 -21.95 -0.70
N PRO A 32 4.90 -22.32 -0.69
CA PRO A 32 6.02 -21.37 -0.64
C PRO A 32 6.06 -20.35 -1.78
N LEU A 33 5.62 -20.71 -2.99
CA LEU A 33 5.60 -19.80 -4.15
C LEU A 33 4.50 -18.76 -4.00
N VAL A 34 3.34 -19.18 -3.50
CA VAL A 34 2.21 -18.29 -3.20
C VAL A 34 2.58 -17.35 -2.05
N ALA A 35 3.16 -17.88 -0.97
CA ALA A 35 3.63 -17.08 0.15
C ALA A 35 4.66 -16.04 -0.30
N ARG A 36 5.65 -16.42 -1.12
CA ARG A 36 6.62 -15.47 -1.69
C ARG A 36 5.92 -14.35 -2.46
N ALA A 37 4.99 -14.68 -3.35
CA ALA A 37 4.25 -13.69 -4.13
C ALA A 37 3.45 -12.71 -3.24
N VAL A 38 2.78 -13.21 -2.21
CA VAL A 38 2.02 -12.41 -1.25
C VAL A 38 2.93 -11.46 -0.48
N TRP A 39 4.03 -11.96 0.09
CA TRP A 39 4.96 -11.14 0.88
C TRP A 39 5.67 -10.08 0.04
N THR A 40 6.09 -10.42 -1.18
CA THR A 40 6.67 -9.43 -2.10
C THR A 40 5.66 -8.36 -2.50
N SER A 41 4.40 -8.74 -2.75
CA SER A 41 3.33 -7.79 -3.04
C SER A 41 3.02 -6.90 -1.83
N ALA A 42 3.06 -7.44 -0.61
CA ALA A 42 2.82 -6.67 0.61
C ALA A 42 3.91 -5.62 0.86
N ALA A 43 5.18 -5.98 0.60
CA ALA A 43 6.30 -5.04 0.68
C ALA A 43 6.19 -3.93 -0.39
N ALA A 44 5.87 -4.30 -1.64
CA ALA A 44 5.66 -3.33 -2.71
C ALA A 44 4.49 -2.39 -2.40
N ALA A 45 3.37 -2.93 -1.90
CA ALA A 45 2.20 -2.14 -1.53
C ALA A 45 2.55 -1.16 -0.39
N ALA A 46 3.33 -1.59 0.60
CA ALA A 46 3.80 -0.70 1.67
C ALA A 46 4.62 0.47 1.11
N GLY A 47 5.55 0.22 0.20
CA GLY A 47 6.35 1.27 -0.44
C GLY A 47 5.50 2.29 -1.19
N VAL A 48 4.57 1.82 -2.02
CA VAL A 48 3.63 2.69 -2.76
C VAL A 48 2.77 3.51 -1.79
N GLN A 49 2.32 2.90 -0.70
CA GLN A 49 1.46 3.55 0.27
C GLN A 49 2.19 4.68 1.01
N LEU A 50 3.45 4.47 1.39
CA LEU A 50 4.28 5.50 2.02
C LEU A 50 4.55 6.67 1.07
N ILE A 51 4.82 6.38 -0.20
CA ILE A 51 5.00 7.42 -1.24
C ILE A 51 3.70 8.21 -1.40
N GLY A 52 2.57 7.53 -1.56
CA GLY A 52 1.25 8.15 -1.70
C GLY A 52 0.91 9.07 -0.52
N PHE A 53 1.12 8.58 0.71
CA PHE A 53 0.88 9.35 1.92
C PHE A 53 1.79 10.58 2.03
N GLY A 54 3.08 10.41 1.69
CA GLY A 54 4.03 11.52 1.64
C GLY A 54 3.60 12.60 0.66
N CYS A 55 3.22 12.21 -0.56
CA CYS A 55 2.69 13.14 -1.56
C CYS A 55 1.42 13.85 -1.06
N ALA A 56 0.48 13.13 -0.45
CA ALA A 56 -0.74 13.72 0.09
C ALA A 56 -0.45 14.71 1.23
N LYS A 57 0.44 14.38 2.18
CA LYS A 57 0.86 15.32 3.24
C LYS A 57 1.53 16.56 2.66
N LEU A 58 2.39 16.42 1.64
CA LEU A 58 3.01 17.56 0.96
C LEU A 58 1.98 18.45 0.26
N MET A 59 0.97 17.86 -0.38
CA MET A 59 -0.12 18.59 -1.03
C MET A 59 -0.99 19.33 -0.01
N MET A 60 -1.34 18.70 1.12
CA MET A 60 -2.09 19.36 2.19
C MET A 60 -1.33 20.53 2.82
N GLY A 61 0.01 20.46 2.87
CA GLY A 61 0.85 21.59 3.27
C GLY A 61 0.84 22.77 2.30
N ARG A 62 0.23 22.63 1.12
CA ARG A 62 0.07 23.67 0.08
C ARG A 62 -1.40 24.07 -0.09
N ASP A 63 -2.18 24.03 0.99
CA ASP A 63 -3.61 24.39 1.06
C ASP A 63 -4.55 23.55 0.19
N MET A 64 -4.09 22.39 -0.28
CA MET A 64 -4.94 21.44 -1.00
C MET A 64 -5.83 20.69 0.00
N GLY A 65 -7.14 20.68 -0.24
CA GLY A 65 -8.10 20.00 0.66
C GLY A 65 -7.81 18.50 0.81
N LEU A 66 -8.16 17.93 1.97
CA LEU A 66 -7.92 16.53 2.32
C LEU A 66 -8.32 15.55 1.21
N PHE A 67 -9.54 15.67 0.68
CA PHE A 67 -10.05 14.75 -0.34
C PHE A 67 -9.32 14.89 -1.67
N ALA A 68 -8.83 16.09 -2.01
CA ALA A 68 -8.05 16.31 -3.20
C ALA A 68 -6.65 15.68 -3.06
N ALA A 69 -6.00 15.86 -1.91
CA ALA A 69 -4.70 15.25 -1.63
C ALA A 69 -4.77 13.71 -1.56
N TRP A 70 -5.80 13.17 -0.90
CA TRP A 70 -6.07 11.74 -0.85
C TRP A 70 -6.41 11.17 -2.24
N GLY A 71 -7.23 11.89 -3.02
CA GLY A 71 -7.55 11.52 -4.40
C GLY A 71 -6.31 11.48 -5.30
N ALA A 72 -5.37 12.43 -5.14
CA ALA A 72 -4.10 12.43 -5.85
C ALA A 72 -3.23 11.21 -5.47
N ALA A 73 -3.18 10.85 -4.19
CA ALA A 73 -2.50 9.62 -3.75
C ALA A 73 -3.16 8.36 -4.34
N MET A 74 -4.48 8.36 -4.57
CA MET A 74 -5.16 7.28 -5.28
C MET A 74 -4.66 7.14 -6.73
N GLY A 75 -4.33 8.24 -7.40
CA GLY A 75 -3.69 8.23 -8.72
C GLY A 75 -2.35 7.48 -8.72
N ILE A 76 -1.51 7.70 -7.69
CA ILE A 76 -0.24 6.98 -7.51
C ILE A 76 -0.49 5.48 -7.34
N ARG A 77 -1.54 5.09 -6.61
CA ARG A 77 -1.91 3.67 -6.41
C ARG A 77 -2.37 3.01 -7.69
N PHE A 78 -3.24 3.67 -8.46
CA PHE A 78 -3.69 3.17 -9.75
C PHE A 78 -2.53 3.00 -10.72
N LEU A 79 -1.64 4.00 -10.82
CA LEU A 79 -0.45 3.90 -11.66
C LEU A 79 0.45 2.74 -11.21
N SER A 80 0.65 2.60 -9.89
CA SER A 80 1.45 1.51 -9.34
C SER A 80 0.83 0.14 -9.62
N LEU A 81 -0.49 0.01 -9.57
CA LEU A 81 -1.21 -1.21 -9.95
C LEU A 81 -1.00 -1.57 -11.41
N VAL A 82 -1.09 -0.59 -12.31
CA VAL A 82 -0.81 -0.78 -13.74
C VAL A 82 0.63 -1.23 -13.96
N VAL A 83 1.60 -0.54 -13.36
CA VAL A 83 3.03 -0.88 -13.46
C VAL A 83 3.30 -2.28 -12.89
N TYR A 84 2.69 -2.61 -11.75
CA TYR A 84 2.84 -3.91 -11.11
C TYR A 84 2.27 -5.03 -11.98
N ALA A 85 1.08 -4.80 -12.56
CA ALA A 85 0.37 -5.73 -13.42
C ALA A 85 1.01 -5.93 -14.80
N LEU A 86 1.75 -4.95 -15.32
CA LEU A 86 2.39 -5.08 -16.63
C LEU A 86 3.81 -5.64 -16.53
N LEU A 87 4.55 -5.25 -15.49
CA LEU A 87 6.01 -5.41 -15.43
C LEU A 87 6.50 -6.09 -14.15
N VAL A 88 6.17 -5.56 -12.97
CA VAL A 88 6.88 -5.90 -11.72
C VAL A 88 6.75 -7.38 -11.37
N PHE A 89 5.54 -7.94 -11.39
CA PHE A 89 5.36 -9.35 -11.02
C PHE A 89 6.11 -10.30 -11.96
N LYS A 90 6.23 -9.93 -13.25
CA LYS A 90 6.94 -10.72 -14.28
C LYS A 90 8.45 -10.68 -14.04
N VAL A 91 8.99 -9.48 -13.83
CA VAL A 91 10.43 -9.28 -13.55
C VAL A 91 10.84 -10.02 -12.29
N LEU A 92 9.96 -10.09 -11.28
CA LEU A 92 10.22 -10.79 -10.02
C LEU A 92 9.94 -12.30 -10.06
N GLY A 93 9.40 -12.82 -11.18
CA GLY A 93 9.06 -14.24 -11.33
C GLY A 93 7.98 -14.72 -10.35
N LEU A 94 6.99 -13.87 -10.05
CA LEU A 94 5.95 -14.17 -9.07
C LEU A 94 4.75 -14.88 -9.72
N VAL A 95 4.05 -15.69 -8.93
CA VAL A 95 2.79 -16.31 -9.36
C VAL A 95 1.76 -15.19 -9.61
N PRO A 96 1.16 -15.10 -10.82
CA PRO A 96 0.42 -13.90 -11.22
C PRO A 96 -0.79 -13.60 -10.33
N ALA A 97 -1.68 -14.57 -10.13
CA ALA A 97 -2.93 -14.34 -9.41
C ALA A 97 -2.69 -13.94 -7.93
N PRO A 98 -1.88 -14.66 -7.14
CA PRO A 98 -1.56 -14.25 -5.78
C PRO A 98 -0.86 -12.89 -5.71
N ALA A 99 0.05 -12.60 -6.63
CA ALA A 99 0.78 -11.34 -6.64
C ALA A 99 -0.16 -10.15 -6.88
N LEU A 100 -1.01 -10.23 -7.90
CA LEU A 100 -1.91 -9.14 -8.30
C LEU A 100 -3.03 -8.92 -7.29
N VAL A 101 -3.68 -10.01 -6.85
CA VAL A 101 -4.79 -9.93 -5.88
C VAL A 101 -4.29 -9.37 -4.55
N SER A 102 -3.13 -9.84 -4.07
CA SER A 102 -2.56 -9.32 -2.82
C SER A 102 -2.16 -7.86 -2.95
N PHE A 103 -1.49 -7.48 -4.04
CA PHE A 103 -1.07 -6.09 -4.23
C PHE A 103 -2.27 -5.14 -4.31
N ALA A 104 -3.26 -5.45 -5.15
CA ALA A 104 -4.47 -4.65 -5.30
C ALA A 104 -5.28 -4.57 -4.00
N GLY A 105 -5.49 -5.72 -3.34
CA GLY A 105 -6.24 -5.80 -2.09
C GLY A 105 -5.59 -5.00 -0.96
N LEU A 106 -4.26 -5.08 -0.83
CA LEU A 106 -3.53 -4.35 0.21
C LEU A 106 -3.48 -2.84 -0.05
N LEU A 107 -3.29 -2.41 -1.31
CA LEU A 107 -3.40 -1.00 -1.67
C LEU A 107 -4.78 -0.44 -1.33
N LEU A 108 -5.84 -1.18 -1.65
CA LEU A 108 -7.21 -0.77 -1.33
C LEU A 108 -7.43 -0.69 0.18
N LEU A 109 -7.10 -1.76 0.90
CA LEU A 109 -7.34 -1.86 2.35
C LEU A 109 -6.63 -0.73 3.11
N THR A 110 -5.39 -0.44 2.75
CA THR A 110 -4.61 0.62 3.39
C THR A 110 -5.01 2.02 2.94
N SER A 111 -5.64 2.17 1.77
CA SER A 111 -6.17 3.47 1.31
C SER A 111 -7.39 3.93 2.11
N ILE A 112 -8.17 3.01 2.69
CA ILE A 112 -9.37 3.32 3.47
C ILE A 112 -9.01 4.00 4.79
N VAL A 113 -7.92 3.55 5.43
CA VAL A 113 -7.47 4.07 6.72
C VAL A 113 -6.63 5.34 6.58
N GLU A 114 -6.10 5.64 5.39
CA GLU A 114 -5.20 6.76 5.13
C GLU A 114 -5.75 8.14 5.50
N PRO A 115 -7.02 8.51 5.19
CA PRO A 115 -7.57 9.82 5.55
C PRO A 115 -7.54 10.12 7.05
N LEU A 116 -7.60 9.07 7.90
CA LEU A 116 -7.53 9.20 9.35
C LEU A 116 -6.16 9.73 9.82
N PHE A 117 -5.09 9.41 9.08
CA PHE A 117 -3.72 9.82 9.40
C PHE A 117 -3.29 11.11 8.68
N LEU A 118 -3.97 11.46 7.59
CA LEU A 118 -3.72 12.69 6.85
C LEU A 118 -4.13 13.94 7.66
N ASN A 119 -5.23 13.86 8.40
CA ASN A 119 -5.69 14.93 9.30
C ASN A 119 -4.99 14.97 10.67
N ALA A 120 -4.15 13.97 10.98
CA ALA A 120 -3.47 13.83 12.28
C ALA A 120 -2.12 14.58 12.34
#